data_AF-A0A960L9P2-F1
#
_entry.id   AF-A0A960L9P2-F1
#
_cell.length_a   1.000
_cell.length_b   1.000
_cell.length_c   1.000
_cell.angle_alpha   90.00
_cell.angle_beta   90.00
_cell.angle_gamma   90.00
#
_symmetry.space_group_name_H-M   'P 1'
#
loop_
_entity.id
_entity.type
_entity.pdbx_description
1 polymer ?
#
loop_
_entity_poly.entity_id
_entity_poly.type
_entity_poly.pdbx_seq_one_letter_code
_entity_poly.pdbx_strand_id
1 'polypeptide(L)'
;SGAPGAPGGPGTAGTRGGNGSGRDGGTVGACSNSTGGLGAVQKKVTTDGSFSSIKCYKQCDSGNNYCNGYSGSPGASGTRAGGGARGDGKCTAECGPSRGPSGGTGTTGKNGFCGAKGAASTDVAGRFVGSTWVGSRGGAGSPGGAGGGGGGGGAGSYLVSYCFWVTGNSPGNSGGGGGAGGCGAEPGSGGLQGGATFAVLAVESTLDFTGTTIVGGSGGVGGVGGEGSSGGAGGTAAAGASSTDGGYGGRGGNGGPGGSSGGSAGGNGGPAIGIAQVGTVQIAVPPSLYYQGYGGAAGSGGRGGSPVISDACTAPGGENGKPGLVADVQAY
;
A
#
# COMPACT_ATOMS: atom_id res chain seq x y z
N SER A 1 12.83 33.24 21.77
CA SER A 1 12.10 32.69 20.61
C SER A 1 11.93 31.19 20.82
N GLY A 2 10.84 30.62 20.32
CA GLY A 2 10.58 29.19 20.39
C GLY A 2 11.48 28.40 19.45
N ALA A 3 11.87 27.19 19.85
CA ALA A 3 12.63 26.28 18.99
C ALA A 3 11.76 25.77 17.82
N PRO A 4 12.31 25.49 16.63
CA PRO A 4 11.57 24.81 15.58
C PRO A 4 11.05 23.44 16.03
N GLY A 5 9.87 23.07 15.55
CA GLY A 5 9.31 21.73 15.76
C GLY A 5 10.16 20.69 15.02
N ALA A 6 10.34 19.52 15.62
CA ALA A 6 11.05 18.44 14.95
C ALA A 6 10.28 17.97 13.70
N PRO A 7 10.98 17.66 12.60
CA PRO A 7 10.36 17.08 11.43
C PRO A 7 9.81 15.68 11.75
N GLY A 8 8.78 15.29 11.01
CA GLY A 8 8.31 13.91 11.00
C GLY A 8 9.32 12.99 10.31
N GLY A 9 9.45 11.76 10.81
CA GLY A 9 10.17 10.69 10.12
C GLY A 9 9.43 10.25 8.84
N PRO A 10 10.15 9.90 7.77
CA PRO A 10 9.56 9.38 6.54
C PRO A 10 8.91 8.02 6.77
N GLY A 11 7.97 7.66 5.89
CA GLY A 11 7.41 6.32 5.83
C GLY A 11 8.42 5.28 5.36
N THR A 12 8.02 4.01 5.38
CA THR A 12 8.84 2.91 4.84
C THR A 12 8.20 2.34 3.58
N ALA A 13 9.03 2.09 2.56
CA ALA A 13 8.58 1.50 1.31
C ALA A 13 8.04 0.08 1.50
N GLY A 14 7.06 -0.29 0.68
CA GLY A 14 6.48 -1.62 0.69
C GLY A 14 7.42 -2.68 0.12
N THR A 15 7.27 -3.93 0.57
CA THR A 15 8.05 -5.08 0.08
C THR A 15 7.51 -5.61 -1.25
N ARG A 16 8.42 -6.01 -2.15
CA ARG A 16 8.07 -6.65 -3.42
C ARG A 16 7.39 -8.01 -3.21
N GLY A 17 6.39 -8.32 -4.03
CA GLY A 17 5.82 -9.67 -4.11
C GLY A 17 6.81 -10.70 -4.69
N GLY A 18 6.75 -11.95 -4.22
CA GLY A 18 7.53 -13.05 -4.79
C GLY A 18 7.05 -13.48 -6.18
N ASN A 19 7.98 -13.99 -6.98
CA ASN A 19 7.71 -14.48 -8.33
C ASN A 19 7.07 -15.88 -8.27
N GLY A 20 6.20 -16.18 -9.24
CA GLY A 20 5.77 -17.56 -9.48
C GLY A 20 6.92 -18.40 -10.04
N SER A 21 6.88 -19.72 -9.81
CA SER A 21 7.88 -20.67 -10.33
C SER A 21 7.20 -21.96 -10.77
N GLY A 22 7.37 -22.34 -12.04
CA GLY A 22 6.67 -23.48 -12.60
C GLY A 22 5.16 -23.34 -12.39
N ARG A 23 4.57 -24.23 -11.60
CA ARG A 23 3.14 -24.21 -11.23
C ARG A 23 2.86 -23.47 -9.92
N ASP A 24 3.88 -23.19 -9.14
CA ASP A 24 3.71 -22.59 -7.82
C ASP A 24 3.50 -21.08 -7.96
N GLY A 25 2.48 -20.59 -7.27
CA GLY A 25 2.22 -19.17 -7.15
C GLY A 25 3.29 -18.51 -6.29
N GLY A 26 3.66 -17.28 -6.64
CA GLY A 26 4.57 -16.50 -5.82
C GLY A 26 3.97 -16.21 -4.44
N THR A 27 4.83 -16.00 -3.45
CA THR A 27 4.46 -15.65 -2.07
C THR A 27 5.23 -14.42 -1.58
N VAL A 28 4.69 -13.71 -0.60
CA VAL A 28 5.45 -12.70 0.17
C VAL A 28 5.05 -12.78 1.63
N GLY A 29 6.02 -12.99 2.51
CA GLY A 29 5.78 -13.14 3.96
C GLY A 29 5.53 -11.81 4.68
N ALA A 30 5.92 -10.68 4.07
CA ALA A 30 5.84 -9.36 4.69
C ALA A 30 4.42 -8.78 4.75
N CYS A 31 3.48 -9.29 3.95
CA CYS A 31 2.08 -8.86 3.99
C CYS A 31 1.12 -10.01 3.67
N SER A 32 0.04 -10.12 4.44
CA SER A 32 -0.99 -11.15 4.24
C SER A 32 -1.78 -10.96 2.94
N ASN A 33 -2.34 -12.05 2.40
CA ASN A 33 -3.34 -12.06 1.30
C ASN A 33 -2.85 -11.60 -0.08
N SER A 34 -1.58 -11.82 -0.38
CA SER A 34 -0.90 -11.42 -1.62
C SER A 34 -0.47 -12.61 -2.49
N THR A 35 -0.69 -13.86 -2.08
CA THR A 35 -0.23 -15.07 -2.79
C THR A 35 -0.80 -15.17 -4.22
N GLY A 36 0.08 -15.50 -5.18
CA GLY A 36 -0.29 -15.79 -6.56
C GLY A 36 -1.06 -17.11 -6.70
N GLY A 37 -1.87 -17.23 -7.74
CA GLY A 37 -2.63 -18.43 -8.05
C GLY A 37 -1.74 -19.55 -8.59
N LEU A 38 -1.98 -20.79 -8.16
CA LEU A 38 -1.31 -21.96 -8.70
C LEU A 38 -1.65 -22.17 -10.18
N GLY A 39 -0.67 -22.58 -10.97
CA GLY A 39 -0.84 -23.01 -12.34
C GLY A 39 -1.59 -24.34 -12.45
N ALA A 40 -2.36 -24.48 -13.53
CA ALA A 40 -3.14 -25.69 -13.78
C ALA A 40 -2.28 -26.97 -13.82
N VAL A 41 -2.84 -28.08 -13.35
CA VAL A 41 -2.27 -29.42 -13.61
C VAL A 41 -2.28 -29.76 -15.09
N GLN A 42 -1.41 -30.71 -15.45
CA GLN A 42 -1.37 -31.31 -16.77
C GLN A 42 -2.72 -31.91 -17.15
N LYS A 43 -3.14 -31.73 -18.41
CA LYS A 43 -4.36 -32.36 -18.94
C LYS A 43 -4.02 -33.72 -19.53
N LYS A 44 -4.47 -34.79 -18.86
CA LYS A 44 -4.31 -36.18 -19.33
C LYS A 44 -5.46 -36.53 -20.27
N VAL A 45 -5.20 -37.47 -21.16
CA VAL A 45 -6.20 -38.02 -22.07
C VAL A 45 -6.10 -39.54 -22.08
N THR A 46 -7.25 -40.18 -22.01
CA THR A 46 -7.38 -41.62 -22.28
C THR A 46 -8.20 -41.77 -23.54
N THR A 47 -7.83 -42.74 -24.37
CA THR A 47 -8.45 -42.99 -25.66
C THR A 47 -9.08 -44.38 -25.65
N ASP A 48 -10.29 -44.48 -26.19
CA ASP A 48 -10.95 -45.75 -26.50
C ASP A 48 -11.47 -45.70 -27.93
N GLY A 49 -11.45 -46.81 -28.64
CA GLY A 49 -12.01 -46.91 -29.99
C GLY A 49 -11.09 -47.54 -31.02
N SER A 50 -11.65 -47.66 -32.23
CA SER A 50 -11.02 -48.25 -33.42
C SER A 50 -10.74 -47.16 -34.48
N PHE A 51 -10.08 -47.54 -35.58
CA PHE A 51 -9.72 -46.62 -36.68
C PHE A 51 -10.87 -45.73 -37.19
N SER A 52 -12.12 -46.20 -37.12
CA SER A 52 -13.31 -45.44 -37.55
C SER A 52 -13.99 -44.63 -36.45
N SER A 53 -13.60 -44.76 -35.17
CA SER A 53 -14.29 -44.13 -34.05
C SER A 53 -13.43 -43.95 -32.80
N ILE A 54 -12.44 -43.06 -32.85
CA ILE A 54 -11.65 -42.72 -31.65
C ILE A 54 -12.45 -41.78 -30.75
N LYS A 55 -12.64 -42.20 -29.50
CA LYS A 55 -13.21 -41.40 -28.42
C LYS A 55 -12.10 -40.97 -27.48
N CYS A 56 -12.01 -39.66 -27.24
CA CYS A 56 -11.08 -39.10 -26.26
C CYS A 56 -11.81 -38.75 -24.97
N TYR A 57 -11.38 -39.35 -23.87
CA TYR A 57 -11.87 -39.07 -22.53
C TYR A 57 -10.91 -38.09 -21.86
N LYS A 58 -11.43 -36.90 -21.54
CA LYS A 58 -10.66 -35.85 -20.89
C LYS A 58 -10.50 -36.22 -19.41
N GLN A 59 -9.26 -36.35 -18.95
CA GLN A 59 -8.98 -36.53 -17.54
C GLN A 59 -8.21 -35.32 -17.02
N CYS A 60 -8.92 -34.47 -16.27
CA CYS A 60 -8.27 -33.62 -15.29
C CYS A 60 -8.20 -34.42 -14.00
N ASP A 61 -7.05 -34.45 -13.32
CA ASP A 61 -6.95 -35.11 -12.02
C ASP A 61 -8.10 -34.61 -11.12
N SER A 62 -8.97 -35.53 -10.70
CA SER A 62 -10.20 -35.27 -9.96
C SER A 62 -9.87 -34.54 -8.67
N GLY A 63 -10.18 -33.24 -8.61
CA GLY A 63 -9.81 -32.36 -7.49
C GLY A 63 -9.21 -31.03 -7.93
N ASN A 64 -8.66 -30.94 -9.15
CA ASN A 64 -8.22 -29.68 -9.72
C ASN A 64 -9.35 -28.99 -10.49
N ASN A 65 -9.38 -27.65 -10.43
CA ASN A 65 -10.30 -26.68 -11.04
C ASN A 65 -10.56 -26.87 -12.57
N TYR A 66 -10.96 -28.06 -12.99
CA TYR A 66 -11.07 -28.54 -14.36
C TYR A 66 -9.87 -28.18 -15.26
N CYS A 67 -8.63 -28.38 -14.76
CA CYS A 67 -7.38 -27.98 -15.44
C CYS A 67 -7.29 -26.47 -15.79
N ASN A 68 -8.11 -25.62 -15.17
CA ASN A 68 -7.91 -24.18 -15.22
C ASN A 68 -6.86 -23.78 -14.17
N GLY A 69 -6.26 -22.61 -14.37
CA GLY A 69 -5.43 -22.01 -13.33
C GLY A 69 -6.26 -21.66 -12.10
N TYR A 70 -5.59 -21.53 -10.96
CA TYR A 70 -6.22 -21.06 -9.72
C TYR A 70 -6.22 -19.54 -9.66
N SER A 71 -7.24 -18.98 -9.01
CA SER A 71 -7.30 -17.55 -8.77
C SER A 71 -6.21 -17.11 -7.78
N GLY A 72 -5.70 -15.90 -7.98
CA GLY A 72 -4.80 -15.25 -7.02
C GLY A 72 -5.55 -14.71 -5.80
N SER A 73 -4.79 -14.36 -4.76
CA SER A 73 -5.34 -13.72 -3.56
C SER A 73 -5.84 -12.30 -3.85
N PRO A 74 -6.89 -11.81 -3.15
CA PRO A 74 -7.53 -10.55 -3.49
C PRO A 74 -6.74 -9.27 -3.16
N GLY A 75 -5.69 -9.38 -2.34
CA GLY A 75 -5.03 -8.21 -1.75
C GLY A 75 -6.00 -7.34 -0.94
N ALA A 76 -5.68 -6.06 -0.83
CA ALA A 76 -6.51 -5.09 -0.10
C ALA A 76 -7.70 -4.55 -0.92
N SER A 77 -7.74 -4.84 -2.23
CA SER A 77 -8.85 -4.46 -3.12
C SER A 77 -10.09 -5.35 -2.98
N GLY A 78 -9.98 -6.50 -2.31
CA GLY A 78 -11.03 -7.52 -2.25
C GLY A 78 -11.24 -8.31 -3.55
N THR A 79 -10.62 -7.90 -4.66
CA THR A 79 -10.83 -8.50 -5.99
C THR A 79 -9.76 -9.53 -6.32
N ARG A 80 -10.18 -10.76 -6.63
CA ARG A 80 -9.27 -11.85 -7.02
C ARG A 80 -8.95 -11.79 -8.52
N ALA A 81 -7.70 -12.08 -8.86
CA ALA A 81 -7.34 -12.37 -10.25
C ALA A 81 -7.83 -13.76 -10.64
N GLY A 82 -8.52 -13.87 -11.77
CA GLY A 82 -8.98 -15.15 -12.32
C GLY A 82 -7.85 -15.99 -12.88
N GLY A 83 -7.92 -17.30 -12.70
CA GLY A 83 -7.04 -18.25 -13.37
C GLY A 83 -7.34 -18.38 -14.87
N GLY A 84 -6.34 -18.80 -15.64
CA GLY A 84 -6.47 -19.02 -17.08
C GLY A 84 -7.28 -20.26 -17.42
N ALA A 85 -8.08 -20.18 -18.48
CA ALA A 85 -8.86 -21.31 -18.98
C ALA A 85 -7.95 -22.39 -19.59
N ARG A 86 -8.31 -23.66 -19.46
CA ARG A 86 -7.63 -24.75 -20.18
C ARG A 86 -7.77 -24.62 -21.71
N GLY A 87 -6.83 -25.20 -22.45
CA GLY A 87 -6.94 -25.39 -23.89
C GLY A 87 -7.97 -26.49 -24.24
N ASP A 88 -8.71 -26.26 -25.33
CA ASP A 88 -9.65 -27.23 -25.87
C ASP A 88 -8.94 -28.40 -26.55
N GLY A 89 -9.32 -29.62 -26.16
CA GLY A 89 -8.63 -30.83 -26.60
C GLY A 89 -8.88 -31.10 -28.07
N LYS A 90 -7.85 -31.56 -28.79
CA LYS A 90 -7.97 -32.00 -30.18
C LYS A 90 -7.94 -33.53 -30.23
N CYS A 91 -9.06 -34.12 -30.65
CA CYS A 91 -9.19 -35.55 -30.88
C CYS A 91 -9.40 -35.76 -32.38
N THR A 92 -8.37 -36.16 -33.10
CA THR A 92 -8.44 -36.34 -34.56
C THR A 92 -7.97 -37.73 -34.94
N ALA A 93 -8.72 -38.38 -35.84
CA ALA A 93 -8.37 -39.68 -36.41
C ALA A 93 -7.29 -39.60 -37.50
N GLU A 94 -6.81 -38.39 -37.79
CA GLU A 94 -5.82 -38.13 -38.83
C GLU A 94 -4.43 -37.94 -38.23
N CYS A 95 -3.39 -38.31 -38.98
CA CYS A 95 -1.98 -38.05 -38.65
C CYS A 95 -1.68 -36.55 -38.77
N GLY A 96 -2.31 -35.74 -37.94
CA GLY A 96 -2.14 -34.29 -37.93
C GLY A 96 -0.91 -33.90 -37.09
N PRO A 97 0.10 -33.23 -37.65
CA PRO A 97 1.28 -32.78 -36.90
C PRO A 97 1.01 -31.56 -36.01
N SER A 98 -0.25 -31.13 -35.89
CA SER A 98 -0.59 -29.89 -35.20
C SER A 98 -0.84 -30.13 -33.72
N ARG A 99 0.05 -29.56 -32.92
CA ARG A 99 -0.07 -29.39 -31.47
C ARG A 99 -1.47 -28.90 -31.08
N GLY A 100 -1.95 -29.36 -29.92
CA GLY A 100 -3.20 -28.87 -29.34
C GLY A 100 -3.13 -27.37 -28.97
N PRO A 101 -4.28 -26.66 -28.87
CA PRO A 101 -4.31 -25.28 -28.38
C PRO A 101 -3.62 -25.07 -27.03
N SER A 102 -2.96 -23.92 -26.87
CA SER A 102 -2.39 -23.51 -25.59
C SER A 102 -3.45 -23.21 -24.54
N GLY A 103 -3.08 -23.33 -23.26
CA GLY A 103 -3.88 -22.82 -22.16
C GLY A 103 -3.95 -21.29 -22.16
N GLY A 104 -5.07 -20.76 -21.70
CA GLY A 104 -5.25 -19.33 -21.47
C GLY A 104 -4.37 -18.80 -20.34
N THR A 105 -4.01 -17.53 -20.42
CA THR A 105 -3.21 -16.85 -19.40
C THR A 105 -4.05 -16.51 -18.17
N GLY A 106 -3.43 -16.55 -16.98
CA GLY A 106 -4.03 -15.99 -15.78
C GLY A 106 -4.12 -14.47 -15.84
N THR A 107 -5.09 -13.85 -15.17
CA THR A 107 -5.21 -12.39 -15.15
C THR A 107 -4.23 -11.77 -14.15
N THR A 108 -3.79 -10.54 -14.40
CA THR A 108 -2.96 -9.77 -13.46
C THR A 108 -3.74 -9.42 -12.19
N GLY A 109 -3.05 -9.43 -11.04
CA GLY A 109 -3.58 -8.98 -9.76
C GLY A 109 -3.91 -7.48 -9.75
N LYS A 110 -4.87 -7.08 -8.92
CA LYS A 110 -5.24 -5.66 -8.78
C LYS A 110 -4.25 -4.91 -7.90
N ASN A 111 -4.08 -3.61 -8.18
CA ASN A 111 -3.23 -2.73 -7.39
C ASN A 111 -3.84 -2.49 -6.00
N GLY A 112 -2.97 -2.24 -5.02
CA GLY A 112 -3.41 -1.75 -3.71
C GLY A 112 -3.97 -0.33 -3.78
N PHE A 113 -4.85 0.03 -2.83
CA PHE A 113 -5.36 1.40 -2.69
C PHE A 113 -4.29 2.32 -2.11
N CYS A 114 -4.40 3.62 -2.40
CA CYS A 114 -3.50 4.63 -1.81
C CYS A 114 -3.93 5.03 -0.41
N GLY A 115 -2.94 5.35 0.43
CA GLY A 115 -3.16 5.96 1.73
C GLY A 115 -3.72 7.37 1.63
N ALA A 116 -4.55 7.76 2.59
CA ALA A 116 -5.03 9.14 2.75
C ALA A 116 -3.95 10.05 3.34
N LYS A 117 -4.07 11.36 3.09
CA LYS A 117 -3.20 12.40 3.66
C LYS A 117 -3.38 12.55 5.17
N GLY A 118 -2.34 13.00 5.85
CA GLY A 118 -2.42 13.45 7.24
C GLY A 118 -3.11 14.80 7.38
N ALA A 119 -3.93 14.95 8.42
CA ALA A 119 -4.63 16.20 8.74
C ALA A 119 -3.82 17.07 9.71
N ALA A 120 -3.86 18.39 9.52
CA ALA A 120 -3.20 19.31 10.44
C ALA A 120 -3.86 19.28 11.84
N SER A 121 -3.05 19.46 12.90
CA SER A 121 -3.59 19.54 14.26
C SER A 121 -4.49 20.76 14.41
N THR A 122 -5.66 20.58 15.02
CA THR A 122 -6.55 21.70 15.40
C THR A 122 -6.05 22.43 16.65
N ASP A 123 -5.20 21.80 17.46
CA ASP A 123 -4.59 22.39 18.63
C ASP A 123 -3.37 23.26 18.27
N VAL A 124 -3.58 24.57 18.24
CA VAL A 124 -2.56 25.59 17.95
C VAL A 124 -1.94 26.19 19.22
N ALA A 125 -2.45 25.85 20.41
CA ALA A 125 -1.97 26.36 21.68
C ALA A 125 -0.99 25.38 22.35
N GLY A 126 -1.16 24.08 22.12
CA GLY A 126 -0.51 23.04 22.91
C GLY A 126 -1.15 22.97 24.30
N ARG A 127 -0.47 22.27 25.22
CA ARG A 127 -0.95 22.13 26.60
C ARG A 127 0.20 22.03 27.59
N PHE A 128 -0.08 22.30 28.86
CA PHE A 128 0.84 21.99 29.95
C PHE A 128 0.57 20.61 30.52
N VAL A 129 1.65 19.86 30.78
CA VAL A 129 1.63 18.63 31.58
C VAL A 129 2.57 18.88 32.76
N GLY A 130 2.00 19.23 33.91
CA GLY A 130 2.76 19.82 35.01
C GLY A 130 3.36 21.17 34.58
N SER A 131 4.67 21.36 34.78
CA SER A 131 5.38 22.58 34.39
C SER A 131 5.94 22.54 32.96
N THR A 132 5.68 21.48 32.20
CA THR A 132 6.21 21.32 30.85
C THR A 132 5.14 21.61 29.81
N TRP A 133 5.42 22.59 28.93
CA TRP A 133 4.60 22.80 27.74
C TRP A 133 4.88 21.71 26.71
N VAL A 134 3.82 21.13 26.18
CA VAL A 134 3.84 20.09 25.15
C VAL A 134 3.03 20.59 23.96
N GLY A 135 3.73 20.77 22.84
CA GLY A 135 3.09 21.11 21.57
C GLY A 135 2.33 19.95 20.96
N SER A 136 1.39 20.28 20.09
CA SER A 136 0.65 19.28 19.32
C SER A 136 1.50 18.66 18.21
N ARG A 137 0.95 17.66 17.51
CA ARG A 137 1.57 16.99 16.36
C ARG A 137 0.59 16.93 15.21
N GLY A 138 1.06 17.15 13.98
CA GLY A 138 0.29 16.86 12.79
C GLY A 138 -0.13 15.39 12.71
N GLY A 139 -1.27 15.11 12.08
CA GLY A 139 -1.71 13.74 11.81
C GLY A 139 -0.75 13.02 10.85
N ALA A 140 -0.53 11.73 11.09
CA ALA A 140 0.14 10.85 10.13
C ALA A 140 -0.74 10.65 8.89
N GLY A 141 -0.12 10.37 7.74
CA GLY A 141 -0.85 9.79 6.61
C GLY A 141 -1.38 8.39 6.94
N SER A 142 -2.18 7.82 6.05
CA SER A 142 -2.58 6.40 6.14
C SER A 142 -1.64 5.51 5.31
N PRO A 143 -1.48 4.23 5.69
CA PRO A 143 -0.73 3.26 4.89
C PRO A 143 -1.41 3.01 3.54
N GLY A 144 -0.61 2.49 2.59
CA GLY A 144 -1.14 1.94 1.36
C GLY A 144 -1.66 0.51 1.55
N GLY A 145 -2.60 0.08 0.70
CA GLY A 145 -3.10 -1.29 0.71
C GLY A 145 -2.17 -2.28 0.00
N ALA A 146 -2.20 -3.56 0.36
CA ALA A 146 -1.51 -4.62 -0.38
C ALA A 146 -2.13 -4.86 -1.77
N GLY A 147 -1.29 -5.17 -2.75
CA GLY A 147 -1.72 -5.62 -4.08
C GLY A 147 -2.23 -7.06 -4.06
N GLY A 148 -3.09 -7.39 -5.03
CA GLY A 148 -3.59 -8.75 -5.22
C GLY A 148 -2.59 -9.66 -5.94
N GLY A 149 -2.65 -10.96 -5.66
CA GLY A 149 -1.89 -11.96 -6.42
C GLY A 149 -2.47 -12.15 -7.82
N GLY A 150 -1.62 -12.44 -8.80
CA GLY A 150 -2.07 -12.79 -10.15
C GLY A 150 -2.59 -14.22 -10.24
N GLY A 151 -3.47 -14.50 -11.19
CA GLY A 151 -4.03 -15.85 -11.39
C GLY A 151 -3.04 -16.82 -12.02
N GLY A 152 -3.14 -18.12 -11.76
CA GLY A 152 -2.36 -19.13 -12.46
C GLY A 152 -2.82 -19.31 -13.91
N GLY A 153 -1.94 -19.81 -14.78
CA GLY A 153 -2.27 -20.13 -16.16
C GLY A 153 -3.02 -21.45 -16.30
N GLY A 154 -3.81 -21.57 -17.37
CA GLY A 154 -4.53 -22.79 -17.70
C GLY A 154 -3.65 -23.87 -18.33
N ALA A 155 -4.09 -25.12 -18.28
CA ALA A 155 -3.37 -26.22 -18.92
C ALA A 155 -3.47 -26.13 -20.44
N GLY A 156 -2.42 -26.51 -21.14
CA GLY A 156 -2.48 -26.78 -22.58
C GLY A 156 -3.39 -27.95 -22.90
N SER A 157 -3.84 -28.02 -24.14
CA SER A 157 -4.69 -29.11 -24.60
C SER A 157 -3.89 -30.36 -24.94
N TYR A 158 -4.52 -31.54 -24.84
CA TYR A 158 -3.90 -32.78 -25.30
C TYR A 158 -3.97 -32.90 -26.82
N LEU A 159 -3.06 -33.69 -27.39
CA LEU A 159 -3.10 -34.15 -28.77
C LEU A 159 -3.24 -35.68 -28.75
N VAL A 160 -4.33 -36.17 -29.35
CA VAL A 160 -4.49 -37.58 -29.69
C VAL A 160 -4.44 -37.70 -31.20
N SER A 161 -3.55 -38.57 -31.69
CA SER A 161 -3.47 -38.95 -33.08
C SER A 161 -3.58 -40.47 -33.22
N TYR A 162 -4.11 -40.92 -34.34
CA TYR A 162 -4.12 -42.33 -34.69
C TYR A 162 -3.55 -42.46 -36.09
N CYS A 163 -2.41 -43.12 -36.19
CA CYS A 163 -1.66 -43.22 -37.43
C CYS A 163 -1.21 -44.67 -37.62
N PHE A 164 -1.58 -45.28 -38.75
CA PHE A 164 -1.18 -46.65 -39.08
C PHE A 164 -1.39 -47.66 -37.95
N TRP A 165 -2.57 -47.65 -37.31
CA TRP A 165 -2.91 -48.55 -36.19
C TRP A 165 -2.15 -48.30 -34.88
N VAL A 166 -1.41 -47.20 -34.79
CA VAL A 166 -0.73 -46.74 -33.57
C VAL A 166 -1.42 -45.50 -33.03
N THR A 167 -1.77 -45.53 -31.74
CA THR A 167 -2.35 -44.37 -31.05
C THR A 167 -1.23 -43.57 -30.39
N GLY A 168 -1.10 -42.31 -30.78
CA GLY A 168 -0.23 -41.34 -30.13
C GLY A 168 -1.02 -40.51 -29.12
N ASN A 169 -0.58 -40.51 -27.87
CA ASN A 169 -1.20 -39.74 -26.79
C ASN A 169 -0.19 -38.75 -26.19
N SER A 170 -0.34 -37.49 -26.54
CA SER A 170 0.49 -36.40 -26.03
C SER A 170 -0.31 -35.54 -25.06
N PRO A 171 -0.09 -35.66 -23.75
CA PRO A 171 -0.82 -34.84 -22.77
C PRO A 171 -0.50 -33.36 -22.97
N GLY A 172 -1.47 -32.49 -22.68
CA GLY A 172 -1.25 -31.04 -22.71
C GLY A 172 -0.28 -30.61 -21.62
N ASN A 173 0.36 -29.45 -21.70
CA ASN A 173 1.33 -29.02 -20.69
C ASN A 173 0.66 -28.30 -19.50
N SER A 174 1.30 -28.29 -18.32
CA SER A 174 0.78 -27.57 -17.14
C SER A 174 0.88 -26.05 -17.29
N GLY A 175 -0.05 -25.32 -16.68
CA GLY A 175 -0.02 -23.86 -16.65
C GLY A 175 1.00 -23.30 -15.66
N GLY A 176 1.42 -22.06 -15.87
CA GLY A 176 2.37 -21.35 -15.01
C GLY A 176 1.73 -20.73 -13.76
N GLY A 177 2.46 -20.64 -12.65
CA GLY A 177 2.02 -19.97 -11.43
C GLY A 177 1.97 -18.43 -11.58
N GLY A 178 0.99 -17.81 -10.92
CA GLY A 178 0.85 -16.36 -10.84
C GLY A 178 1.85 -15.71 -9.88
N GLY A 179 2.17 -14.44 -10.09
CA GLY A 179 3.03 -13.67 -9.18
C GLY A 179 2.27 -13.18 -7.93
N ALA A 180 2.97 -13.01 -6.81
CA ALA A 180 2.37 -12.42 -5.60
C ALA A 180 2.16 -10.91 -5.73
N GLY A 181 1.15 -10.36 -5.07
CA GLY A 181 0.99 -8.92 -4.92
C GLY A 181 2.09 -8.29 -4.06
N GLY A 182 2.39 -7.02 -4.30
CA GLY A 182 3.31 -6.23 -3.49
C GLY A 182 2.66 -5.69 -2.21
N CYS A 183 3.45 -5.46 -1.17
CA CYS A 183 2.97 -4.90 0.09
C CYS A 183 2.75 -3.40 -0.02
N GLY A 184 1.76 -2.86 0.71
CA GLY A 184 1.57 -1.42 0.82
C GLY A 184 2.73 -0.73 1.55
N ALA A 185 2.86 0.57 1.37
CA ALA A 185 3.83 1.38 2.12
C ALA A 185 3.28 1.81 3.48
N GLU A 186 4.17 2.01 4.45
CA GLU A 186 3.82 2.64 5.73
C GLU A 186 3.85 4.18 5.60
N PRO A 187 3.00 4.91 6.33
CA PRO A 187 2.99 6.36 6.29
C PRO A 187 4.17 6.96 7.04
N GLY A 188 4.51 8.21 6.71
CA GLY A 188 5.38 9.02 7.56
C GLY A 188 4.70 9.39 8.89
N SER A 189 5.43 10.09 9.76
CA SER A 189 4.87 10.70 10.96
C SER A 189 4.63 12.20 10.77
N GLY A 190 3.66 12.78 11.48
CA GLY A 190 3.41 14.22 11.41
C GLY A 190 4.49 15.05 12.10
N GLY A 191 4.68 16.28 11.61
CA GLY A 191 5.62 17.24 12.18
C GLY A 191 5.18 17.71 13.56
N LEU A 192 6.14 18.01 14.44
CA LEU A 192 5.86 18.57 15.76
C LEU A 192 5.55 20.06 15.66
N GLN A 193 4.69 20.54 16.55
CA GLN A 193 4.48 21.96 16.74
C GLN A 193 5.79 22.67 17.13
N GLY A 194 5.98 23.90 16.64
CA GLY A 194 7.08 24.75 17.08
C GLY A 194 6.98 25.12 18.56
N GLY A 195 8.10 25.40 19.20
CA GLY A 195 8.16 25.75 20.61
C GLY A 195 7.35 27.01 20.94
N ALA A 196 6.64 26.97 22.06
CA ALA A 196 5.96 28.15 22.58
C ALA A 196 6.95 29.22 23.07
N THR A 197 6.51 30.47 23.06
CA THR A 197 7.14 31.57 23.78
C THR A 197 6.12 32.26 24.66
N PHE A 198 6.46 32.39 25.94
CA PHE A 198 5.65 33.03 26.96
C PHE A 198 6.46 34.19 27.55
N ALA A 199 5.90 35.40 27.62
CA ALA A 199 6.57 36.49 28.34
C ALA A 199 6.45 36.26 29.85
N VAL A 200 5.30 35.76 30.31
CA VAL A 200 5.05 35.31 31.68
C VAL A 200 4.34 33.96 31.65
N LEU A 201 4.84 32.99 32.41
CA LEU A 201 4.15 31.74 32.72
C LEU A 201 3.71 31.80 34.18
N ALA A 202 2.40 31.91 34.41
CA ALA A 202 1.79 31.96 35.72
C ALA A 202 1.17 30.61 36.06
N VAL A 203 1.59 30.01 37.17
CA VAL A 203 1.12 28.69 37.62
C VAL A 203 0.58 28.84 39.02
N GLU A 204 -0.73 28.65 39.20
CA GLU A 204 -1.40 28.71 40.50
C GLU A 204 -1.00 29.92 41.37
N SER A 205 -0.94 31.10 40.75
CA SER A 205 -0.35 32.31 41.35
C SER A 205 -1.25 33.54 41.25
N THR A 206 -1.03 34.51 42.13
CA THR A 206 -1.57 35.87 41.98
C THR A 206 -0.49 36.80 41.45
N LEU A 207 -0.82 37.60 40.43
CA LEU A 207 0.10 38.52 39.75
C LEU A 207 -0.38 39.96 39.91
N ASP A 208 0.56 40.87 40.17
CA ASP A 208 0.36 42.33 40.19
C ASP A 208 1.38 42.98 39.24
N PHE A 209 0.89 43.59 38.15
CA PHE A 209 1.71 44.23 37.13
C PHE A 209 1.70 45.76 37.22
N THR A 210 2.04 46.32 38.37
CA THR A 210 2.15 47.77 38.51
C THR A 210 3.30 48.35 37.67
N GLY A 211 2.96 49.24 36.72
CA GLY A 211 3.94 49.92 35.86
C GLY A 211 4.74 48.99 34.92
N THR A 212 4.21 47.79 34.65
CA THR A 212 4.90 46.78 33.83
C THR A 212 4.43 46.82 32.38
N THR A 213 5.39 46.60 31.46
CA THR A 213 5.16 46.35 30.04
C THR A 213 5.48 44.89 29.74
N ILE A 214 4.55 44.19 29.08
CA ILE A 214 4.75 42.81 28.63
C ILE A 214 5.06 42.80 27.14
N VAL A 215 6.21 42.21 26.77
CA VAL A 215 6.66 42.09 25.38
C VAL A 215 6.68 40.62 25.00
N GLY A 216 5.80 40.23 24.08
CA GLY A 216 5.77 38.89 23.52
C GLY A 216 6.98 38.63 22.61
N GLY A 217 7.47 37.39 22.63
CA GLY A 217 8.52 36.96 21.70
C GLY A 217 7.95 36.30 20.44
N SER A 218 8.81 35.66 19.65
CA SER A 218 8.41 34.86 18.49
C SER A 218 8.29 33.37 18.84
N GLY A 219 7.17 32.76 18.48
CA GLY A 219 6.98 31.32 18.53
C GLY A 219 7.86 30.58 17.51
N GLY A 220 8.14 29.31 17.78
CA GLY A 220 8.97 28.48 16.89
C GLY A 220 8.24 28.07 15.61
N VAL A 221 8.96 27.86 14.51
CA VAL A 221 8.36 27.34 13.27
C VAL A 221 7.94 25.89 13.47
N GLY A 222 6.78 25.49 12.93
CA GLY A 222 6.33 24.11 12.94
C GLY A 222 7.22 23.16 12.14
N GLY A 223 7.37 21.93 12.59
CA GLY A 223 8.15 20.91 11.90
C GLY A 223 7.50 20.46 10.60
N VAL A 224 8.31 20.11 9.60
CA VAL A 224 7.82 19.53 8.34
C VAL A 224 7.23 18.13 8.60
N GLY A 225 6.11 17.80 7.95
CA GLY A 225 5.54 16.46 8.00
C GLY A 225 6.39 15.42 7.27
N GLY A 226 6.42 14.19 7.78
CA GLY A 226 7.14 13.08 7.14
C GLY A 226 6.54 12.71 5.78
N GLU A 227 7.41 12.47 4.80
CA GLU A 227 7.01 12.00 3.48
C GLU A 227 6.39 10.60 3.54
N GLY A 228 5.40 10.36 2.68
CA GLY A 228 4.91 9.03 2.36
C GLY A 228 5.93 8.23 1.55
N SER A 229 5.66 6.96 1.35
CA SER A 229 6.54 6.02 0.66
C SER A 229 5.81 5.27 -0.44
N SER A 230 6.57 4.75 -1.40
CA SER A 230 6.05 3.91 -2.48
C SER A 230 5.70 2.52 -1.98
N GLY A 231 4.60 1.96 -2.51
CA GLY A 231 4.27 0.56 -2.30
C GLY A 231 5.29 -0.38 -2.97
N GLY A 232 5.27 -1.64 -2.58
CA GLY A 232 6.11 -2.68 -3.20
C GLY A 232 5.59 -3.08 -4.57
N ALA A 233 6.49 -3.39 -5.51
CA ALA A 233 6.08 -3.93 -6.80
C ALA A 233 5.46 -5.34 -6.66
N GLY A 234 4.57 -5.72 -7.57
CA GLY A 234 4.11 -7.10 -7.68
C GLY A 234 5.21 -8.04 -8.17
N GLY A 235 5.06 -9.33 -7.88
CA GLY A 235 5.89 -10.42 -8.38
C GLY A 235 5.54 -10.79 -9.82
N THR A 236 6.52 -11.32 -10.55
CA THR A 236 6.32 -11.76 -11.93
C THR A 236 5.71 -13.16 -11.97
N ALA A 237 4.88 -13.42 -12.98
CA ALA A 237 4.35 -14.76 -13.22
C ALA A 237 5.33 -15.68 -13.94
N ALA A 238 5.17 -16.98 -13.70
CA ALA A 238 5.87 -18.04 -14.43
C ALA A 238 5.20 -18.34 -15.78
N ALA A 239 6.01 -18.77 -16.75
CA ALA A 239 5.53 -19.37 -17.99
C ALA A 239 4.90 -20.75 -17.74
N GLY A 240 3.96 -21.15 -18.61
CA GLY A 240 3.49 -22.53 -18.64
C GLY A 240 4.54 -23.46 -19.26
N ALA A 241 4.41 -24.76 -19.00
CA ALA A 241 5.33 -25.75 -19.55
C ALA A 241 5.14 -25.94 -21.07
N SER A 242 6.18 -26.45 -21.74
CA SER A 242 6.22 -26.62 -23.20
C SER A 242 6.84 -27.92 -23.71
N SER A 243 7.09 -28.87 -22.81
CA SER A 243 7.93 -30.04 -23.05
C SER A 243 7.29 -31.16 -23.87
N THR A 244 5.96 -31.22 -23.98
CA THR A 244 5.27 -32.29 -24.75
C THR A 244 4.73 -31.78 -26.08
N ASP A 245 4.37 -32.69 -27.00
CA ASP A 245 3.71 -32.37 -28.27
C ASP A 245 2.23 -31.94 -28.12
N GLY A 246 1.71 -31.96 -26.90
CA GLY A 246 0.43 -31.33 -26.55
C GLY A 246 0.55 -29.80 -26.53
N GLY A 247 -0.57 -29.11 -26.40
CA GLY A 247 -0.63 -27.66 -26.26
C GLY A 247 0.22 -27.11 -25.13
N TYR A 248 0.73 -25.89 -25.30
CA TYR A 248 1.53 -25.21 -24.28
C TYR A 248 0.66 -24.83 -23.07
N GLY A 249 1.25 -24.82 -21.88
CA GLY A 249 0.59 -24.24 -20.71
C GLY A 249 0.44 -22.73 -20.87
N GLY A 250 -0.65 -22.19 -20.36
CA GLY A 250 -0.82 -20.74 -20.26
C GLY A 250 0.14 -20.16 -19.22
N ARG A 251 0.61 -18.93 -19.45
CA ARG A 251 1.37 -18.16 -18.45
C ARG A 251 0.46 -17.74 -17.29
N GLY A 252 0.98 -17.68 -16.07
CA GLY A 252 0.29 -16.99 -14.97
C GLY A 252 0.16 -15.48 -15.21
N GLY A 253 -0.65 -14.81 -14.40
CA GLY A 253 -0.74 -13.36 -14.33
C GLY A 253 0.21 -12.78 -13.28
N ASN A 254 0.78 -11.60 -13.53
CA ASN A 254 1.63 -10.92 -12.56
C ASN A 254 0.83 -10.51 -11.33
N GLY A 255 1.49 -10.35 -10.19
CA GLY A 255 0.87 -9.72 -9.03
C GLY A 255 0.68 -8.22 -9.22
N GLY A 256 -0.31 -7.64 -8.55
CA GLY A 256 -0.50 -6.19 -8.50
C GLY A 256 0.49 -5.52 -7.52
N PRO A 257 1.00 -4.32 -7.81
CA PRO A 257 1.75 -3.52 -6.84
C PRO A 257 0.92 -3.17 -5.60
N GLY A 258 1.60 -2.99 -4.47
CA GLY A 258 1.03 -2.35 -3.29
C GLY A 258 0.82 -0.86 -3.50
N GLY A 259 -0.07 -0.27 -2.71
CA GLY A 259 -0.38 1.15 -2.73
C GLY A 259 0.68 1.98 -2.02
N SER A 260 0.81 3.22 -2.47
CA SER A 260 1.64 4.25 -1.84
C SER A 260 0.98 4.80 -0.58
N SER A 261 1.76 5.24 0.40
CA SER A 261 1.23 5.85 1.63
C SER A 261 1.09 7.36 1.52
N GLY A 262 0.12 7.92 2.25
CA GLY A 262 -0.11 9.37 2.25
C GLY A 262 0.99 10.14 2.98
N GLY A 263 1.22 11.38 2.54
CA GLY A 263 2.11 12.30 3.24
C GLY A 263 1.52 12.74 4.57
N SER A 264 2.37 12.99 5.55
CA SER A 264 1.92 13.41 6.89
C SER A 264 1.79 14.91 7.01
N ALA A 265 0.94 15.39 7.92
CA ALA A 265 0.76 16.82 8.10
C ALA A 265 1.98 17.50 8.73
N GLY A 266 2.18 18.77 8.39
CA GLY A 266 3.12 19.64 9.07
C GLY A 266 2.68 19.96 10.50
N GLY A 267 3.65 20.30 11.34
CA GLY A 267 3.41 20.80 12.69
C GLY A 267 2.89 22.24 12.67
N ASN A 268 2.08 22.59 13.66
CA ASN A 268 1.66 23.98 13.86
C ASN A 268 2.85 24.86 14.22
N GLY A 269 2.75 26.17 13.98
CA GLY A 269 3.65 27.13 14.58
C GLY A 269 3.51 27.14 16.11
N GLY A 270 4.58 27.51 16.79
CA GLY A 270 4.59 27.70 18.23
C GLY A 270 3.82 28.95 18.63
N PRO A 271 3.07 28.91 19.74
CA PRO A 271 2.33 30.08 20.20
C PRO A 271 3.27 31.16 20.73
N ALA A 272 2.84 32.41 20.64
CA ALA A 272 3.48 33.58 21.23
C ALA A 272 2.48 34.29 22.14
N ILE A 273 2.58 34.05 23.45
CA ILE A 273 1.62 34.51 24.43
C ILE A 273 2.29 35.50 25.40
N GLY A 274 1.60 36.59 25.72
CA GLY A 274 2.00 37.49 26.80
C GLY A 274 2.01 36.75 28.14
N ILE A 275 0.84 36.39 28.65
CA ILE A 275 0.66 35.65 29.91
C ILE A 275 -0.01 34.30 29.63
N ALA A 276 0.71 33.21 29.88
CA ALA A 276 0.12 31.87 29.95
C ALA A 276 -0.32 31.57 31.39
N GLN A 277 -1.59 31.23 31.58
CA GLN A 277 -2.16 30.90 32.88
C GLN A 277 -2.37 29.39 32.97
N VAL A 278 -1.73 28.73 33.94
CA VAL A 278 -1.87 27.29 34.21
C VAL A 278 -2.50 27.11 35.58
N GLY A 279 -3.69 26.51 35.63
CA GLY A 279 -4.48 26.40 36.85
C GLY A 279 -5.17 27.72 37.23
N THR A 280 -5.42 27.91 38.53
CA THR A 280 -6.11 29.12 39.02
C THR A 280 -5.12 30.27 39.16
N VAL A 281 -5.15 31.22 38.22
CA VAL A 281 -4.33 32.43 38.25
C VAL A 281 -5.22 33.65 38.43
N GLN A 282 -4.83 34.54 39.35
CA GLN A 282 -5.48 35.84 39.55
C GLN A 282 -4.56 36.96 39.08
N ILE A 283 -5.05 37.84 38.21
CA ILE A 283 -4.33 39.06 37.82
C ILE A 283 -4.99 40.22 38.56
N ALA A 284 -4.38 40.65 39.66
CA ALA A 284 -4.91 41.70 40.53
C ALA A 284 -4.81 43.09 39.88
N VAL A 285 -3.69 43.33 39.19
CA VAL A 285 -3.46 44.55 38.40
C VAL A 285 -2.99 44.11 37.02
N PRO A 286 -3.74 44.39 35.93
CA PRO A 286 -3.30 44.07 34.58
C PRO A 286 -2.10 44.94 34.18
N PRO A 287 -1.22 44.47 33.29
CA PRO A 287 -0.08 45.26 32.87
C PRO A 287 -0.52 46.50 32.11
N SER A 288 0.31 47.54 32.20
CA SER A 288 0.03 48.84 31.60
C SER A 288 0.07 48.83 30.07
N LEU A 289 0.83 47.89 29.47
CA LEU A 289 0.98 47.77 28.03
C LEU A 289 1.37 46.35 27.60
N TYR A 290 0.77 45.89 26.50
CA TYR A 290 1.13 44.67 25.79
C TYR A 290 1.69 44.99 24.41
N TYR A 291 2.86 44.42 24.11
CA TYR A 291 3.35 44.27 22.75
C TYR A 291 3.22 42.81 22.35
N GLN A 292 2.32 42.54 21.40
CA GLN A 292 2.11 41.19 20.92
C GLN A 292 3.37 40.63 20.27
N GLY A 293 3.61 39.35 20.56
CA GLY A 293 4.63 38.59 19.88
C GLY A 293 4.19 38.16 18.47
N TYR A 294 5.00 37.33 17.84
CA TYR A 294 4.69 36.74 16.54
C TYR A 294 4.54 35.23 16.68
N GLY A 295 3.38 34.69 16.32
CA GLY A 295 3.18 33.25 16.24
C GLY A 295 4.17 32.63 15.25
N GLY A 296 4.61 31.40 15.54
CA GLY A 296 5.48 30.67 14.63
C GLY A 296 4.81 30.41 13.28
N ALA A 297 5.60 30.34 12.21
CA ALA A 297 5.10 29.88 10.92
C ALA A 297 4.71 28.39 10.98
N ALA A 298 3.74 27.99 10.17
CA ALA A 298 3.37 26.58 10.00
C ALA A 298 4.49 25.77 9.36
N GLY A 299 4.63 24.51 9.76
CA GLY A 299 5.41 23.52 9.01
C GLY A 299 4.65 23.05 7.77
N SER A 300 5.38 22.74 6.69
CA SER A 300 4.77 22.17 5.48
C SER A 300 4.38 20.70 5.69
N GLY A 301 3.34 20.25 5.00
CA GLY A 301 3.02 18.82 4.90
C GLY A 301 4.10 18.04 4.14
N GLY A 302 4.23 16.76 4.46
CA GLY A 302 5.06 15.82 3.72
C GLY A 302 4.43 15.46 2.37
N ARG A 303 5.26 15.16 1.37
CA ARG A 303 4.78 14.66 0.07
C ARG A 303 4.16 13.26 0.24
N GLY A 304 3.18 12.91 -0.60
CA GLY A 304 2.69 11.55 -0.66
C GLY A 304 3.63 10.61 -1.41
N GLY A 305 3.50 9.31 -1.19
CA GLY A 305 4.29 8.30 -1.86
C GLY A 305 4.04 8.26 -3.37
N SER A 306 5.12 8.11 -4.12
CA SER A 306 5.08 7.96 -5.58
C SER A 306 4.78 6.52 -6.00
N PRO A 307 4.12 6.30 -7.14
CA PRO A 307 3.75 4.97 -7.59
C PRO A 307 5.00 4.17 -8.02
N VAL A 308 5.01 2.87 -7.72
CA VAL A 308 6.12 1.96 -8.09
C VAL A 308 6.12 1.58 -9.58
N ILE A 309 4.97 1.75 -10.26
CA ILE A 309 4.76 1.57 -11.71
C ILE A 309 3.72 2.59 -12.20
N SER A 310 3.66 2.91 -13.50
CA SER A 310 2.79 3.97 -14.07
C SER A 310 1.31 3.88 -13.68
N ASP A 311 0.80 2.66 -13.50
CA ASP A 311 -0.63 2.41 -13.27
C ASP A 311 -0.95 2.27 -11.77
N ALA A 312 0.06 2.32 -10.89
CA ALA A 312 -0.14 2.37 -9.45
C ALA A 312 -0.57 3.77 -9.02
N CYS A 313 -1.22 3.86 -7.88
CA CYS A 313 -1.75 5.13 -7.39
C CYS A 313 -0.65 6.01 -6.78
N THR A 314 -0.78 7.33 -6.97
CA THR A 314 -0.01 8.36 -6.27
C THR A 314 -0.80 8.81 -5.05
N ALA A 315 -0.19 8.75 -3.87
CA ALA A 315 -0.87 9.18 -2.66
C ALA A 315 -0.80 10.71 -2.51
N PRO A 316 -1.80 11.36 -1.89
CA PRO A 316 -1.79 12.80 -1.65
C PRO A 316 -0.72 13.21 -0.61
N GLY A 317 -0.24 14.44 -0.73
CA GLY A 317 0.56 15.09 0.31
C GLY A 317 -0.26 15.47 1.54
N GLY A 318 0.42 15.56 2.69
CA GLY A 318 -0.15 16.01 3.95
C GLY A 318 -0.55 17.47 3.94
N GLU A 319 -1.41 17.86 4.87
CA GLU A 319 -1.76 19.27 5.05
C GLU A 319 -0.60 20.04 5.68
N ASN A 320 -0.47 21.32 5.33
CA ASN A 320 0.40 22.23 6.08
C ASN A 320 -0.18 22.42 7.49
N GLY A 321 0.69 22.64 8.47
CA GLY A 321 0.25 23.07 9.79
C GLY A 321 -0.44 24.43 9.76
N LYS A 322 -0.86 24.89 10.94
CA LYS A 322 -1.44 26.22 11.13
C LYS A 322 -0.40 27.17 11.74
N PRO A 323 -0.47 28.48 11.48
CA PRO A 323 0.33 29.46 12.22
C PRO A 323 0.09 29.35 13.73
N GLY A 324 1.10 29.72 14.51
CA GLY A 324 1.01 29.71 15.97
C GLY A 324 0.03 30.74 16.51
N LEU A 325 -0.63 30.41 17.63
CA LEU A 325 -1.53 31.32 18.34
C LEU A 325 -0.77 32.56 18.85
N VAL A 326 -1.39 33.73 18.71
CA VAL A 326 -0.93 34.98 19.33
C VAL A 326 -2.04 35.46 20.27
N ALA A 327 -1.71 35.70 21.53
CA ALA A 327 -2.66 36.23 22.51
C ALA A 327 -1.95 36.99 23.63
N ASP A 328 -2.61 38.00 24.18
CA ASP A 328 -2.09 38.74 25.34
C ASP A 328 -2.16 37.87 26.61
N VAL A 329 -3.27 37.14 26.76
CA VAL A 329 -3.51 36.19 27.86
C VAL A 329 -4.14 34.92 27.29
N GLN A 330 -3.64 33.75 27.70
CA GLN A 330 -4.21 32.44 27.34
C GLN A 330 -4.27 31.55 28.58
N ALA A 331 -5.45 31.00 28.87
CA ALA A 331 -5.63 29.96 29.86
C ALA A 331 -5.33 28.57 29.27
N TYR A 332 -4.63 27.74 30.03
CA TYR A 332 -4.23 26.38 29.69
C TYR A 332 -4.74 25.36 30.70
#